data_AF-A0A0S1SSR5-F1
#
_entry.id   AF-A0A0S1SSR5-F1
#
_cell.length_a   1.000
_cell.length_b   1.000
_cell.length_c   1.000
_cell.angle_alpha   90.00
_cell.angle_beta   90.00
_cell.angle_gamma   90.00
#
_symmetry.space_group_name_H-M   'P 1'
#
loop_
_entity.id
_entity.type
_entity.pdbx_description
1 polymer ?
#
loop_
_entity_poly.entity_id
_entity_poly.type
_entity_poly.pdbx_seq_one_letter_code
_entity_poly.pdbx_strand_id
1 'polypeptide(L)'
;MQGRALLLIGVVLTISNASGSTGASVSLAEETPSAREDVPGTAVNLVALLPIPDTEHEARRTSRLLPKYTTWRAITVPERAAPVAAPVPAPVPVPAPKRIFLAVVDQPDIQERHKIIADEVLRLLPVHCQKQLQNFYVRYEKPERRGLAGKSTIILDGTLPDDEFRAVLIHEALGHVFDLGCLAGSPTSGASVFKDGNETIFRDDPSLAFYRISWTNSTTRRNGMTDTDFVSGYASSDPFEDLAESAIYYLLHHQTFTERARQNSVLAMKLKWLQTFLPVQPVHSVTADTWNGQLPWDATKLAYTWQNPSMVAGQ
;
A
#
# COMPACT_ATOMS: atom_id res chain seq x y z
N MET A 1 -8.61 43.83 -44.41
CA MET A 1 -7.27 44.41 -44.17
C MET A 1 -7.16 44.74 -42.70
N GLN A 2 -6.53 43.88 -41.92
CA GLN A 2 -6.24 44.10 -40.49
C GLN A 2 -4.86 43.55 -40.19
N GLY A 3 -4.15 44.33 -39.37
CA GLY A 3 -2.70 44.36 -39.25
C GLY A 3 -2.10 43.30 -38.33
N ARG A 4 -0.78 43.21 -38.48
CA ARG A 4 0.20 42.33 -37.84
C ARG A 4 0.30 42.53 -36.32
N ALA A 5 0.72 41.46 -35.63
CA ALA A 5 1.75 41.53 -34.58
C ALA A 5 2.42 40.15 -34.43
N LEU A 6 3.64 40.02 -34.97
CA LEU A 6 4.58 38.94 -34.63
C LEU A 6 5.41 39.43 -33.44
N LEU A 7 5.45 38.65 -32.35
CA LEU A 7 6.37 38.88 -31.24
C LEU A 7 7.55 37.91 -31.40
N LEU A 8 8.73 38.46 -31.72
CA LEU A 8 10.02 37.78 -31.70
C LEU A 8 10.63 38.00 -30.31
N ILE A 9 10.87 36.92 -29.56
CA ILE A 9 11.71 36.95 -28.36
C ILE A 9 13.04 36.30 -28.72
N GLY A 10 14.06 37.14 -28.89
CA GLY A 10 15.45 36.73 -28.99
C GLY A 10 16.06 36.62 -27.60
N VAL A 11 16.71 35.48 -27.31
CA VAL A 11 17.59 35.32 -26.15
C VAL A 11 19.02 35.46 -26.64
N VAL A 12 19.72 36.43 -26.05
CA VAL A 12 21.13 36.74 -26.28
C VAL A 12 21.98 35.79 -25.44
N LEU A 13 22.86 35.03 -26.10
CA LEU A 13 23.98 34.33 -25.47
C LEU A 13 25.14 35.32 -25.27
N THR A 14 25.57 35.54 -24.03
CA THR A 14 26.85 36.18 -23.72
C THR A 14 27.89 35.11 -23.42
N ILE A 15 28.92 35.06 -24.27
CA ILE A 15 30.15 34.28 -24.09
C ILE A 15 31.15 35.19 -23.37
N SER A 16 31.70 34.74 -22.25
CA SER A 16 32.88 35.36 -21.65
C SER A 16 34.02 34.35 -21.62
N ASN A 17 35.02 34.61 -22.46
CA ASN A 17 36.35 33.99 -22.42
C ASN A 17 37.18 34.62 -21.30
N ALA A 18 37.86 33.81 -20.51
CA ALA A 18 39.08 34.22 -19.81
C ALA A 18 40.07 33.05 -19.78
N SER A 19 41.29 33.39 -20.17
CA SER A 19 42.40 32.54 -20.59
C SER A 19 43.47 32.42 -19.48
N GLY A 20 44.29 31.36 -19.55
CA GLY A 20 45.66 31.29 -18.97
C GLY A 20 45.85 30.22 -17.89
N SER A 21 46.30 29.00 -18.22
CA SER A 21 47.70 28.48 -18.26
C SER A 21 48.35 28.39 -16.88
N THR A 22 48.79 27.23 -16.38
CA THR A 22 49.84 26.29 -16.84
C THR A 22 49.52 24.89 -16.27
N GLY A 23 49.92 23.72 -16.77
CA GLY A 23 51.01 23.31 -17.65
C GLY A 23 51.62 22.03 -17.03
N ALA A 24 51.22 20.85 -17.52
CA ALA A 24 52.01 19.60 -17.44
C ALA A 24 51.40 18.53 -18.36
N SER A 25 52.11 18.31 -19.47
CA SER A 25 52.09 17.19 -20.43
C SER A 25 52.36 15.84 -19.74
N VAL A 26 51.93 14.66 -20.23
CA VAL A 26 52.37 13.94 -21.45
C VAL A 26 51.47 12.70 -21.64
N SER A 27 50.93 12.53 -22.87
CA SER A 27 50.84 11.34 -23.76
C SER A 27 50.53 9.92 -23.22
N LEU A 28 49.99 8.95 -23.96
CA LEU A 28 49.44 8.74 -25.31
C LEU A 28 48.89 7.30 -25.28
N ALA A 29 47.70 7.03 -25.80
CA ALA A 29 47.40 5.81 -26.55
C ALA A 29 46.01 5.97 -27.20
N GLU A 30 46.03 6.24 -28.50
CA GLU A 30 44.94 6.00 -29.44
C GLU A 30 44.62 4.51 -29.52
N GLU A 31 43.33 4.19 -29.61
CA GLU A 31 42.84 3.22 -30.59
C GLU A 31 41.38 3.59 -30.94
N THR A 32 41.13 3.78 -32.23
CA THR A 32 39.81 3.84 -32.89
C THR A 32 39.98 3.16 -34.26
N PRO A 33 38.91 2.90 -35.04
CA PRO A 33 37.58 2.40 -34.69
C PRO A 33 37.17 1.22 -35.62
N SER A 34 36.01 0.59 -35.37
CA SER A 34 35.26 -0.04 -36.46
C SER A 34 33.75 0.15 -36.29
N ALA A 35 33.17 0.75 -37.32
CA ALA A 35 31.75 0.86 -37.64
C ALA A 35 31.19 -0.53 -38.09
N ARG A 36 29.91 -0.81 -38.35
CA ARG A 36 28.72 0.01 -38.67
C ARG A 36 27.48 -0.91 -38.70
N GLU A 37 26.30 -0.33 -38.40
CA GLU A 37 24.94 -0.56 -38.96
C GLU A 37 24.31 -1.97 -39.03
N ASP A 38 23.15 -2.17 -38.38
CA ASP A 38 21.85 -2.20 -39.08
C ASP A 38 20.63 -2.38 -38.13
N VAL A 39 19.59 -1.58 -38.38
CA VAL A 39 18.22 -1.61 -37.82
C VAL A 39 17.32 -1.45 -39.05
N PRO A 40 16.26 -2.28 -39.28
CA PRO A 40 14.95 -1.98 -38.67
C PRO A 40 14.01 -3.19 -38.45
N GLY A 41 13.11 -3.04 -37.48
CA GLY A 41 12.03 -4.00 -37.26
C GLY A 41 11.10 -3.62 -36.12
N THR A 42 10.18 -2.68 -36.40
CA THR A 42 9.07 -2.31 -35.54
C THR A 42 8.08 -3.47 -35.43
N ALA A 43 7.83 -3.98 -34.22
CA ALA A 43 6.69 -4.86 -33.95
C ALA A 43 6.01 -4.45 -32.64
N VAL A 44 4.69 -4.31 -32.77
CA VAL A 44 3.74 -3.75 -31.83
C VAL A 44 3.34 -4.80 -30.79
N ASN A 45 3.08 -4.30 -29.57
CA ASN A 45 2.39 -4.95 -28.46
C ASN A 45 1.32 -5.99 -28.85
N LEU A 46 1.38 -7.15 -28.20
CA LEU A 46 0.20 -7.85 -27.69
C LEU A 46 0.63 -8.79 -26.55
N VAL A 47 0.62 -8.29 -25.32
CA VAL A 47 0.69 -9.16 -24.13
C VAL A 47 -0.69 -9.78 -23.97
N ALA A 48 -0.78 -11.07 -24.28
CA ALA A 48 -1.97 -11.88 -24.06
C ALA A 48 -2.22 -11.99 -22.55
N LEU A 49 -3.35 -11.44 -22.10
CA LEU A 49 -3.95 -11.74 -20.80
C LEU A 49 -4.29 -13.24 -20.77
N LEU A 50 -3.56 -14.00 -19.96
CA LEU A 50 -3.91 -15.37 -19.63
C LEU A 50 -5.12 -15.36 -18.67
N PRO A 51 -6.13 -16.23 -18.87
CA PRO A 51 -7.27 -16.32 -17.99
C PRO A 51 -6.87 -16.92 -16.63
N ILE A 52 -7.31 -16.25 -15.55
CA ILE A 52 -7.22 -16.72 -14.18
C ILE A 52 -8.23 -17.86 -14.00
N PRO A 53 -7.86 -19.03 -13.46
CA PRO A 53 -8.82 -20.09 -13.18
C PRO A 53 -9.67 -19.75 -11.95
N ASP A 54 -10.99 -19.76 -12.13
CA ASP A 54 -11.97 -19.76 -11.05
C ASP A 54 -11.90 -21.11 -10.31
N THR A 55 -11.46 -21.07 -9.05
CA THR A 55 -11.71 -22.18 -8.12
C THR A 55 -12.52 -21.65 -6.94
N GLU A 56 -13.84 -21.78 -7.06
CA GLU A 56 -14.79 -21.71 -5.96
C GLU A 56 -14.57 -22.94 -5.06
N HIS A 57 -14.22 -22.72 -3.79
CA HIS A 57 -14.23 -23.77 -2.77
C HIS A 57 -15.35 -23.50 -1.77
N GLU A 58 -16.45 -24.22 -1.97
CA GLU A 58 -17.63 -24.24 -1.12
C GLU A 58 -17.31 -24.91 0.24
N ALA A 59 -17.35 -24.15 1.33
CA ALA A 59 -17.14 -24.68 2.68
C ALA A 59 -18.46 -25.20 3.28
N ARG A 60 -18.56 -26.52 3.41
CA ARG A 60 -19.64 -27.25 4.10
C ARG A 60 -19.78 -26.82 5.57
N ARG A 61 -20.98 -26.38 5.96
CA ARG A 61 -21.43 -26.28 7.36
C ARG A 61 -21.68 -27.68 7.94
N THR A 62 -20.98 -28.03 9.03
CA THR A 62 -21.41 -29.09 9.94
C THR A 62 -21.92 -28.50 11.24
N SER A 63 -23.22 -28.70 11.51
CA SER A 63 -23.91 -28.35 12.75
C SER A 63 -23.49 -29.28 13.89
N ARG A 64 -23.05 -28.72 15.02
CA ARG A 64 -22.91 -29.46 16.29
C ARG A 64 -24.04 -29.07 17.24
N LEU A 65 -24.84 -30.07 17.57
CA LEU A 65 -25.86 -30.06 18.63
C LEU A 65 -25.20 -29.89 19.99
N LEU A 66 -25.69 -28.93 20.78
CA LEU A 66 -25.34 -28.78 22.20
C LEU A 66 -26.28 -29.63 23.09
N PRO A 67 -25.79 -30.16 24.23
CA PRO A 67 -26.59 -30.96 25.14
C PRO A 67 -27.52 -30.11 26.02
N LYS A 68 -28.72 -30.65 26.24
CA LYS A 68 -29.77 -30.10 27.11
C LYS A 68 -29.34 -30.19 28.58
N TYR A 69 -29.26 -29.05 29.26
CA TYR A 69 -29.11 -29.00 30.72
C TYR A 69 -30.46 -28.99 31.43
N THR A 70 -30.51 -29.83 32.46
CA THR A 70 -31.62 -30.11 33.38
C THR A 70 -31.95 -28.90 34.25
N THR A 71 -33.23 -28.56 34.35
CA THR A 71 -33.75 -27.45 35.17
C THR A 71 -33.79 -27.82 36.65
N TRP A 72 -33.21 -26.99 37.51
CA TRP A 72 -33.45 -27.00 38.96
C TRP A 72 -34.63 -26.08 39.30
N ARG A 73 -35.62 -26.60 40.03
CA ARG A 73 -36.72 -25.80 40.60
C ARG A 73 -36.23 -25.08 41.85
N ALA A 74 -36.17 -23.75 41.80
CA ALA A 74 -36.03 -22.92 42.98
C ALA A 74 -37.38 -22.80 43.71
N ILE A 75 -37.36 -22.93 45.03
CA ILE A 75 -38.51 -22.67 45.91
C ILE A 75 -38.56 -21.15 46.13
N THR A 76 -39.59 -20.49 45.61
CA THR A 76 -39.85 -19.06 45.84
C THR A 76 -40.48 -18.82 47.21
N VAL A 77 -39.79 -18.06 48.05
CA VAL A 77 -40.34 -17.45 49.27
C VAL A 77 -41.11 -16.18 48.85
N PRO A 78 -42.32 -15.91 49.39
CA PRO A 78 -43.06 -14.70 49.04
C PRO A 78 -42.37 -13.45 49.58
N GLU A 79 -41.81 -12.66 48.66
CA GLU A 79 -41.21 -11.37 48.94
C GLU A 79 -42.29 -10.31 49.17
N ARG A 80 -42.16 -9.57 50.27
CA ARG A 80 -43.11 -8.55 50.71
C ARG A 80 -43.09 -7.39 49.73
N ALA A 81 -44.23 -7.13 49.07
CA ALA A 81 -44.35 -6.10 48.04
C ALA A 81 -43.94 -4.71 48.57
N ALA A 82 -42.85 -4.18 48.03
CA ALA A 82 -42.44 -2.79 48.21
C ALA A 82 -43.37 -1.86 47.40
N PRO A 83 -43.55 -0.60 47.83
CA PRO A 83 -44.39 0.37 47.12
C PRO A 83 -43.86 0.63 45.71
N VAL A 84 -44.78 0.57 44.74
CA VAL A 84 -44.52 0.81 43.31
C VAL A 84 -44.09 2.27 43.12
N ALA A 85 -42.80 2.48 42.92
CA ALA A 85 -42.27 3.78 42.51
C ALA A 85 -42.80 4.12 41.10
N ALA A 86 -43.21 5.37 40.91
CA ALA A 86 -43.64 5.88 39.61
C ALA A 86 -42.55 5.66 38.55
N PRO A 87 -42.91 5.35 37.29
CA PRO A 87 -41.94 5.12 36.22
C PRO A 87 -41.11 6.38 36.01
N VAL A 88 -39.81 6.28 36.28
CA VAL A 88 -38.85 7.32 35.94
C VAL A 88 -38.88 7.49 34.41
N PRO A 89 -39.07 8.70 33.88
CA PRO A 89 -39.04 8.93 32.44
C PRO A 89 -37.70 8.44 31.88
N ALA A 90 -37.77 7.64 30.81
CA ALA A 90 -36.57 7.13 30.17
C ALA A 90 -35.66 8.30 29.78
N PRO A 91 -34.35 8.22 30.05
CA PRO A 91 -33.42 9.28 29.69
C PRO A 91 -33.49 9.50 28.18
N VAL A 92 -33.63 10.77 27.78
CA VAL A 92 -33.58 11.17 26.37
C VAL A 92 -32.23 10.73 25.81
N PRO A 93 -32.18 9.95 24.71
CA PRO A 93 -30.92 9.51 24.14
C PRO A 93 -30.13 10.74 23.71
N VAL A 94 -28.98 10.96 24.36
CA VAL A 94 -28.02 11.97 23.93
C VAL A 94 -27.52 11.55 22.55
N PRO A 95 -27.62 12.42 21.52
CA PRO A 95 -27.11 12.08 20.20
C PRO A 95 -25.61 11.79 20.31
N ALA A 96 -25.18 10.64 19.78
CA ALA A 96 -23.77 10.31 19.74
C ALA A 96 -23.01 11.42 18.97
N PRO A 97 -21.80 11.79 19.41
CA PRO A 97 -21.00 12.79 18.71
C PRO A 97 -20.77 12.35 17.27
N LYS A 98 -21.02 13.26 16.32
CA LYS A 98 -20.83 13.00 14.89
C LYS A 98 -19.33 12.78 14.63
N ARG A 99 -18.97 11.62 14.04
CA ARG A 99 -17.59 11.32 13.65
C ARG A 99 -17.13 12.32 12.58
N ILE A 100 -15.91 12.82 12.71
CA ILE A 100 -15.30 13.75 11.75
C ILE A 100 -14.32 12.96 10.90
N PHE A 101 -14.68 12.73 9.64
CA PHE A 101 -13.83 12.03 8.67
C PHE A 101 -12.79 12.98 8.06
N LEU A 102 -11.69 12.42 7.54
CA LEU A 102 -10.79 13.13 6.64
C LEU A 102 -11.56 13.67 5.43
N ALA A 103 -11.22 14.88 4.96
CA ALA A 103 -11.95 15.52 3.86
C ALA A 103 -11.96 14.69 2.57
N VAL A 104 -10.86 13.98 2.27
CA VAL A 104 -10.79 13.09 1.10
C VAL A 104 -11.70 11.85 1.23
N VAL A 105 -12.07 11.49 2.45
CA VAL A 105 -12.95 10.35 2.78
C VAL A 105 -14.41 10.77 2.90
N ASP A 106 -14.68 12.02 3.33
CA ASP A 106 -16.05 12.52 3.54
C ASP A 106 -16.74 12.93 2.23
N GLN A 107 -16.82 11.98 1.29
CA GLN A 107 -17.49 12.17 0.02
C GLN A 107 -18.91 11.58 0.06
N PRO A 108 -19.91 12.22 -0.57
CA PRO A 108 -21.31 11.79 -0.47
C PRO A 108 -21.59 10.43 -1.13
N ASP A 109 -20.75 10.00 -2.07
CA ASP A 109 -20.84 8.75 -2.84
C ASP A 109 -20.14 7.56 -2.16
N ILE A 110 -19.34 7.78 -1.12
CA ILE A 110 -18.70 6.71 -0.34
C ILE A 110 -19.65 6.23 0.76
N GLN A 111 -19.92 4.93 0.80
CA GLN A 111 -20.76 4.34 1.83
C GLN A 111 -20.13 4.48 3.23
N GLU A 112 -20.94 4.75 4.24
CA GLU A 112 -20.50 5.05 5.62
C GLU A 112 -19.51 4.02 6.19
N ARG A 113 -19.76 2.72 5.97
CA ARG A 113 -18.84 1.66 6.44
C ARG A 113 -17.43 1.78 5.83
N HIS A 114 -17.33 2.19 4.56
CA HIS A 114 -16.04 2.38 3.90
C HIS A 114 -15.40 3.70 4.30
N LYS A 115 -16.19 4.74 4.64
CA LYS A 115 -15.66 5.96 5.26
C LYS A 115 -14.96 5.65 6.58
N ILE A 116 -15.59 4.81 7.41
CA ILE A 116 -15.03 4.38 8.69
C ILE A 116 -13.70 3.66 8.49
N ILE A 117 -13.66 2.66 7.60
CA ILE A 117 -12.44 1.90 7.32
C ILE A 117 -11.35 2.80 6.73
N ALA A 118 -11.71 3.65 5.77
CA ALA A 118 -10.77 4.51 5.09
C ALA A 118 -10.18 5.59 6.00
N ASP A 119 -11.00 6.20 6.85
CA ASP A 119 -10.52 7.16 7.85
C ASP A 119 -9.55 6.51 8.83
N GLU A 120 -9.82 5.27 9.27
CA GLU A 120 -8.90 4.51 10.13
C GLU A 120 -7.55 4.24 9.46
N VAL A 121 -7.56 3.73 8.23
CA VAL A 121 -6.32 3.37 7.50
C VAL A 121 -5.53 4.62 7.09
N LEU A 122 -6.18 5.63 6.52
CA LEU A 122 -5.49 6.82 6.02
C LEU A 122 -4.90 7.66 7.16
N ARG A 123 -5.41 7.54 8.39
CA ARG A 123 -4.80 8.16 9.56
C ARG A 123 -3.52 7.47 10.03
N LEU A 124 -3.19 6.28 9.53
CA LEU A 124 -1.90 5.63 9.77
C LEU A 124 -0.76 6.35 9.04
N LEU A 125 -1.05 7.06 7.95
CA LEU A 125 -0.07 7.87 7.24
C LEU A 125 0.34 9.09 8.08
N PRO A 126 1.59 9.58 7.99
CA PRO A 126 1.98 10.85 8.55
C PRO A 126 1.10 11.99 8.06
N VAL A 127 0.90 13.03 8.87
CA VAL A 127 0.06 14.18 8.48
C VAL A 127 0.50 14.82 7.16
N HIS A 128 1.81 14.88 6.88
CA HIS A 128 2.30 15.42 5.61
C HIS A 128 1.96 14.51 4.42
N CYS A 129 1.94 13.18 4.62
CA CYS A 129 1.50 12.20 3.64
C CYS A 129 0.00 12.26 3.36
N GLN A 130 -0.81 12.41 4.42
CA GLN A 130 -2.26 12.56 4.28
C GLN A 130 -2.62 13.74 3.37
N LYS A 131 -1.82 14.82 3.41
CA LYS A 131 -2.00 16.00 2.55
C LYS A 131 -1.61 15.77 1.08
N GLN A 132 -0.79 14.75 0.79
CA GLN A 132 -0.45 14.37 -0.59
C GLN A 132 -1.61 13.62 -1.24
N LEU A 133 -2.41 12.89 -0.47
CA LEU A 133 -3.60 12.23 -0.96
C LEU A 133 -4.71 13.26 -1.22
N GLN A 134 -4.91 13.57 -2.50
CA GLN A 134 -5.88 14.56 -2.96
C GLN A 134 -7.21 13.93 -3.33
N ASN A 135 -7.18 12.70 -3.82
CA ASN A 135 -8.37 12.01 -4.31
C ASN A 135 -8.49 10.60 -3.73
N PHE A 136 -9.68 10.25 -3.26
CA PHE A 136 -10.03 8.91 -2.83
C PHE A 136 -11.39 8.57 -3.40
N TYR A 137 -11.45 7.49 -4.17
CA TYR A 137 -12.67 7.03 -4.82
C TYR A 137 -12.96 5.60 -4.42
N VAL A 138 -14.25 5.30 -4.26
CA VAL A 138 -14.73 3.93 -4.08
C VAL A 138 -15.78 3.66 -5.13
N ARG A 139 -15.53 2.64 -5.96
CA ARG A 139 -16.41 2.23 -7.06
C ARG A 139 -17.25 1.05 -6.63
N TYR A 140 -18.57 1.11 -6.79
CA TYR A 140 -19.48 0.05 -6.35
C TYR A 140 -20.02 -0.80 -7.51
N GLU A 141 -19.44 -0.65 -8.69
CA GLU A 141 -19.86 -1.32 -9.93
C GLU A 141 -18.98 -2.53 -10.29
N LYS A 142 -18.27 -3.11 -9.29
CA LYS A 142 -17.35 -4.25 -9.46
C LYS A 142 -16.32 -4.03 -10.58
N PRO A 143 -15.42 -3.04 -10.44
CA PRO A 143 -14.35 -2.79 -11.41
C PRO A 143 -13.44 -4.01 -11.64
N GLU A 144 -12.74 -4.04 -12.77
CA GLU A 144 -11.76 -5.11 -13.09
C GLU A 144 -10.60 -5.18 -12.09
N ARG A 145 -10.22 -4.04 -11.49
CA ARG A 145 -9.15 -3.94 -10.49
C ARG A 145 -9.74 -3.67 -9.12
N ARG A 146 -9.24 -4.39 -8.11
CA ARG A 146 -9.63 -4.26 -6.70
C ARG A 146 -9.12 -2.95 -6.08
N GLY A 147 -7.94 -2.52 -6.52
CA GLY A 147 -7.30 -1.28 -6.11
C GLY A 147 -6.44 -0.70 -7.23
N LEU A 148 -6.22 0.61 -7.15
CA LEU A 148 -5.27 1.35 -7.96
C LEU A 148 -4.86 2.61 -7.21
N ALA A 149 -3.56 2.83 -7.09
CA ALA A 149 -3.03 4.07 -6.54
C ALA A 149 -1.88 4.64 -7.36
N GLY A 150 -1.65 5.93 -7.13
CA GLY A 150 -0.42 6.62 -7.48
C GLY A 150 -0.06 7.57 -6.34
N LYS A 151 0.69 8.63 -6.62
CA LYS A 151 1.17 9.59 -5.60
C LYS A 151 0.09 10.25 -4.75
N SER A 152 -1.05 10.57 -5.35
CA SER A 152 -2.07 11.44 -4.75
C SER A 152 -3.49 10.95 -4.90
N THR A 153 -3.68 9.75 -5.46
CA THR A 153 -5.00 9.21 -5.79
C THR A 153 -5.05 7.74 -5.43
N ILE A 154 -6.15 7.32 -4.80
CA ILE A 154 -6.50 5.93 -4.57
C ILE A 154 -7.90 5.69 -5.14
N ILE A 155 -8.09 4.57 -5.83
CA ILE A 155 -9.38 4.07 -6.31
C ILE A 155 -9.54 2.64 -5.81
N LEU A 156 -10.62 2.34 -5.11
CA LEU A 156 -10.92 0.99 -4.60
C LEU A 156 -12.23 0.43 -5.13
N ASP A 157 -12.28 -0.89 -5.22
CA ASP A 157 -13.51 -1.66 -5.39
C ASP A 157 -14.28 -1.73 -4.06
N GLY A 158 -15.44 -1.09 -4.01
CA GLY A 158 -16.36 -1.08 -2.88
C GLY A 158 -17.27 -2.31 -2.80
N THR A 159 -17.10 -3.30 -3.66
CA THR A 159 -17.83 -4.57 -3.60
C THR A 159 -17.08 -5.66 -2.83
N LEU A 160 -15.82 -5.39 -2.45
CA LEU A 160 -15.00 -6.28 -1.63
C LEU A 160 -15.59 -6.46 -0.22
N PRO A 161 -15.38 -7.62 0.42
CA PRO A 161 -15.59 -7.77 1.86
C PRO A 161 -14.79 -6.74 2.65
N ASP A 162 -15.33 -6.23 3.77
CA ASP A 162 -14.72 -5.13 4.54
C ASP A 162 -13.25 -5.39 4.95
N ASP A 163 -12.89 -6.64 5.26
CA ASP A 163 -11.51 -6.99 5.60
C ASP A 163 -10.58 -6.96 4.39
N GLU A 164 -11.02 -7.45 3.23
CA GLU A 164 -10.24 -7.33 2.00
C GLU A 164 -10.18 -5.88 1.53
N PHE A 165 -11.27 -5.11 1.62
CA PHE A 165 -11.28 -3.67 1.32
C PHE A 165 -10.23 -2.93 2.15
N ARG A 166 -10.15 -3.23 3.46
CA ARG A 166 -9.14 -2.65 4.34
C ARG A 166 -7.73 -3.07 3.96
N ALA A 167 -7.51 -4.36 3.66
CA ALA A 167 -6.20 -4.87 3.27
C ALA A 167 -5.70 -4.27 1.94
N VAL A 168 -6.58 -4.16 0.94
CA VAL A 168 -6.28 -3.47 -0.32
C VAL A 168 -6.03 -1.98 -0.06
N LEU A 169 -6.83 -1.31 0.78
CA LEU A 169 -6.54 0.09 1.11
C LEU A 169 -5.17 0.28 1.79
N ILE A 170 -4.77 -0.65 2.67
CA ILE A 170 -3.45 -0.63 3.29
C ILE A 170 -2.35 -0.79 2.22
N HIS A 171 -2.53 -1.73 1.28
CA HIS A 171 -1.64 -1.91 0.13
C HIS A 171 -1.50 -0.60 -0.67
N GLU A 172 -2.61 0.01 -1.06
CA GLU A 172 -2.60 1.25 -1.84
C GLU A 172 -2.02 2.45 -1.06
N ALA A 173 -2.38 2.60 0.22
CA ALA A 173 -2.00 3.76 1.03
C ALA A 173 -0.57 3.67 1.58
N LEU A 174 -0.20 2.55 2.21
CA LEU A 174 1.12 2.37 2.83
C LEU A 174 2.16 1.79 1.86
N GLY A 175 1.72 1.17 0.77
CA GLY A 175 2.56 0.84 -0.38
C GLY A 175 2.72 2.06 -1.26
N HIS A 176 1.82 2.25 -2.22
CA HIS A 176 2.04 3.19 -3.32
C HIS A 176 1.99 4.68 -2.94
N VAL A 177 0.99 5.13 -2.18
CA VAL A 177 0.90 6.56 -1.81
C VAL A 177 2.06 6.95 -0.90
N PHE A 178 2.40 6.11 0.07
CA PHE A 178 3.55 6.36 0.94
C PHE A 178 4.86 6.37 0.15
N ASP A 179 5.08 5.37 -0.69
CA ASP A 179 6.26 5.25 -1.54
C ASP A 179 6.43 6.45 -2.47
N LEU A 180 5.49 6.61 -3.40
CA LEU A 180 5.61 7.59 -4.48
C LEU A 180 5.31 9.02 -4.00
N GLY A 181 4.50 9.18 -2.96
CA GLY A 181 4.06 10.49 -2.47
C GLY A 181 4.90 11.03 -1.32
N CYS A 182 5.27 10.20 -0.35
CA CYS A 182 5.93 10.66 0.87
C CYS A 182 7.44 10.51 0.86
N LEU A 183 7.93 9.41 0.30
CA LEU A 183 9.35 9.12 0.22
C LEU A 183 10.00 9.73 -1.03
N ALA A 184 9.22 10.39 -1.87
CA ALA A 184 9.66 11.01 -3.11
C ALA A 184 10.98 11.81 -2.95
N GLY A 185 12.01 11.34 -3.65
CA GLY A 185 13.28 12.07 -3.77
C GLY A 185 13.16 13.38 -4.56
N SER A 186 14.30 14.04 -4.77
CA SER A 186 14.37 15.34 -5.45
C SER A 186 14.86 15.22 -6.91
N PRO A 187 14.30 15.99 -7.86
CA PRO A 187 14.82 16.04 -9.23
C PRO A 187 16.32 16.40 -9.32
N THR A 188 16.82 17.18 -8.37
CA THR A 188 18.22 17.59 -8.26
C THR A 188 19.18 16.43 -7.97
N SER A 189 18.72 15.33 -7.38
CA SER A 189 19.56 14.14 -7.18
C SER A 189 19.73 13.33 -8.47
N GLY A 190 18.94 13.63 -9.50
CA GLY A 190 18.91 12.92 -10.78
C GLY A 190 18.08 11.65 -10.74
N ALA A 191 17.70 11.15 -11.92
CA ALA A 191 16.92 9.93 -12.05
C ALA A 191 17.71 8.69 -11.59
N SER A 192 17.03 7.77 -10.91
CA SER A 192 17.51 6.43 -10.64
C SER A 192 17.21 5.49 -11.83
N VAL A 193 17.58 4.21 -11.68
CA VAL A 193 17.23 3.15 -12.63
C VAL A 193 15.81 2.59 -12.41
N PHE A 194 15.11 3.06 -11.37
CA PHE A 194 13.75 2.66 -11.05
C PHE A 194 12.75 3.73 -11.53
N LYS A 195 11.64 3.25 -12.08
CA LYS A 195 10.49 3.99 -12.58
C LYS A 195 9.23 3.16 -12.42
N ASP A 196 8.16 3.79 -11.94
CA ASP A 196 6.83 3.19 -11.89
C ASP A 196 5.97 3.78 -13.01
N GLY A 197 5.79 3.02 -14.09
CA GLY A 197 5.22 3.54 -15.33
C GLY A 197 6.00 4.76 -15.84
N ASN A 198 5.34 5.93 -15.84
CA ASN A 198 5.95 7.20 -16.23
C ASN A 198 6.61 7.96 -15.06
N GLU A 199 6.42 7.46 -13.84
CA GLU A 199 6.93 8.11 -12.64
C GLU A 199 8.43 7.87 -12.47
N THR A 200 9.17 8.93 -12.20
CA THR A 200 10.63 8.85 -12.03
C THR A 200 10.97 8.77 -10.56
N ILE A 201 11.67 7.70 -10.17
CA ILE A 201 12.23 7.59 -8.83
C ILE A 201 13.61 8.25 -8.82
N PHE A 202 13.82 9.19 -7.90
CA PHE A 202 15.05 9.98 -7.81
C PHE A 202 16.09 9.31 -6.91
N ARG A 203 17.38 9.62 -7.08
CA ARG A 203 18.50 8.88 -6.44
C ARG A 203 18.57 9.00 -4.93
N ASP A 204 17.96 10.03 -4.35
CA ASP A 204 17.85 10.29 -2.92
C ASP A 204 16.54 9.78 -2.31
N ASP A 205 15.71 9.08 -3.09
CA ASP A 205 14.48 8.45 -2.60
C ASP A 205 14.79 7.28 -1.64
N PRO A 206 14.29 7.29 -0.38
CA PRO A 206 14.54 6.24 0.59
C PRO A 206 14.06 4.84 0.18
N SER A 207 13.03 4.73 -0.67
CA SER A 207 12.51 3.45 -1.15
C SER A 207 13.51 2.70 -2.03
N LEU A 208 14.48 3.40 -2.63
CA LEU A 208 15.57 2.75 -3.37
C LEU A 208 16.37 1.76 -2.52
N ALA A 209 16.49 1.99 -1.21
CA ALA A 209 17.16 1.04 -0.32
C ALA A 209 16.35 -0.26 -0.19
N PHE A 210 15.01 -0.17 -0.20
CA PHE A 210 14.13 -1.34 -0.21
C PHE A 210 14.20 -2.07 -1.54
N TYR A 211 14.01 -1.37 -2.66
CA TYR A 211 13.97 -2.02 -3.98
C TYR A 211 15.26 -2.80 -4.26
N ARG A 212 16.42 -2.23 -3.93
CA ARG A 212 17.74 -2.84 -4.17
C ARG A 212 17.98 -4.12 -3.37
N ILE A 213 17.12 -4.45 -2.40
CA ILE A 213 17.17 -5.74 -1.70
C ILE A 213 16.96 -6.88 -2.70
N SER A 214 15.90 -6.83 -3.51
CA SER A 214 15.50 -7.91 -4.43
C SER A 214 15.66 -7.54 -5.91
N TRP A 215 15.85 -6.27 -6.25
CA TRP A 215 15.73 -5.76 -7.62
C TRP A 215 16.96 -4.98 -8.08
N THR A 216 17.25 -5.05 -9.38
CA THR A 216 18.31 -4.26 -10.03
C THR A 216 17.76 -3.04 -10.76
N ASN A 217 16.50 -3.11 -11.22
CA ASN A 217 15.71 -2.05 -11.85
C ASN A 217 14.21 -2.40 -11.68
N SER A 218 13.30 -1.64 -12.29
CA SER A 218 11.84 -1.82 -12.18
C SER A 218 11.27 -3.18 -12.61
N THR A 219 12.03 -4.01 -13.31
CA THR A 219 11.50 -5.26 -13.92
C THR A 219 12.41 -6.46 -13.71
N THR A 220 13.65 -6.25 -13.26
CA THR A 220 14.68 -7.29 -13.19
C THR A 220 15.05 -7.57 -11.75
N ARG A 221 14.67 -8.76 -11.26
CA ARG A 221 15.11 -9.30 -9.97
C ARG A 221 16.63 -9.50 -9.96
N ARG A 222 17.25 -9.40 -8.79
CA ARG A 222 18.66 -9.74 -8.60
C ARG A 222 18.89 -11.23 -8.85
N ASN A 223 20.07 -11.56 -9.35
CA ASN A 223 20.46 -12.96 -9.54
C ASN A 223 20.42 -13.72 -8.21
N GLY A 224 19.87 -14.94 -8.25
CA GLY A 224 19.74 -15.80 -7.08
C GLY A 224 18.53 -15.51 -6.19
N MET A 225 17.68 -14.53 -6.53
CA MET A 225 16.38 -14.35 -5.87
C MET A 225 15.47 -15.53 -6.19
N THR A 226 14.77 -16.01 -5.17
CA THR A 226 13.78 -17.07 -5.24
C THR A 226 12.41 -16.53 -4.82
N ASP A 227 11.34 -17.24 -5.14
CA ASP A 227 9.99 -16.77 -4.79
C ASP A 227 9.77 -16.64 -3.27
N THR A 228 10.48 -17.43 -2.47
CA THR A 228 10.37 -17.38 -1.00
C THR A 228 11.05 -16.15 -0.37
N ASP A 229 11.83 -15.39 -1.14
CA ASP A 229 12.41 -14.10 -0.78
C ASP A 229 11.41 -12.93 -0.85
N PHE A 230 10.19 -13.20 -1.31
CA PHE A 230 9.07 -12.28 -1.37
C PHE A 230 7.97 -12.69 -0.39
N VAL A 231 7.19 -11.72 0.11
CA VAL A 231 6.14 -12.04 1.09
C VAL A 231 4.94 -12.76 0.46
N SER A 232 4.69 -12.50 -0.82
CA SER A 232 3.65 -13.11 -1.65
C SER A 232 4.15 -13.31 -3.08
N GLY A 233 3.39 -14.04 -3.90
CA GLY A 233 3.66 -14.15 -5.33
C GLY A 233 3.51 -12.80 -6.06
N TYR A 234 2.54 -11.98 -5.67
CA TYR A 234 2.29 -10.67 -6.25
C TYR A 234 3.42 -9.69 -5.93
N ALA A 235 4.01 -9.76 -4.72
CA ALA A 235 5.21 -9.02 -4.34
C ALA A 235 6.42 -9.29 -5.25
N SER A 236 6.41 -10.40 -5.98
CA SER A 236 7.50 -10.78 -6.86
C SER A 236 7.35 -10.21 -8.28
N SER A 237 6.26 -9.49 -8.58
CA SER A 237 5.99 -8.95 -9.91
C SER A 237 6.91 -7.78 -10.29
N ASP A 238 7.08 -6.83 -9.38
CA ASP A 238 7.96 -5.66 -9.54
C ASP A 238 8.34 -5.07 -8.15
N PRO A 239 9.29 -4.11 -8.05
CA PRO A 239 9.73 -3.57 -6.76
C PRO A 239 8.69 -2.71 -6.02
N PHE A 240 7.72 -2.15 -6.73
CA PHE A 240 6.67 -1.31 -6.15
C PHE A 240 5.62 -2.20 -5.47
N GLU A 241 5.24 -3.28 -6.15
CA GLU A 241 4.40 -4.33 -5.59
C GLU A 241 5.10 -5.10 -4.47
N ASP A 242 6.42 -5.31 -4.54
CA ASP A 242 7.21 -5.89 -3.44
C ASP A 242 7.07 -5.05 -2.17
N LEU A 243 7.19 -3.73 -2.29
CA LEU A 243 7.05 -2.80 -1.17
C LEU A 243 5.60 -2.79 -0.66
N ALA A 244 4.62 -2.66 -1.55
CA ALA A 244 3.21 -2.56 -1.18
C ALA A 244 2.74 -3.83 -0.45
N GLU A 245 2.98 -5.01 -1.03
CA GLU A 245 2.66 -6.29 -0.42
C GLU A 245 3.42 -6.50 0.91
N SER A 246 4.69 -6.08 0.98
CA SER A 246 5.46 -6.18 2.23
C SER A 246 4.94 -5.24 3.32
N ALA A 247 4.42 -4.06 2.98
CA ALA A 247 3.83 -3.13 3.92
C ALA A 247 2.56 -3.70 4.56
N ILE A 248 1.66 -4.28 3.76
CA ILE A 248 0.49 -5.00 4.29
C ILE A 248 0.94 -6.19 5.12
N TYR A 249 1.90 -6.98 4.65
CA TYR A 249 2.35 -8.18 5.37
C TYR A 249 2.99 -7.81 6.71
N TYR A 250 3.67 -6.68 6.79
CA TYR A 250 4.19 -6.13 8.03
C TYR A 250 3.09 -5.68 8.97
N LEU A 251 2.05 -4.98 8.48
CA LEU A 251 0.99 -4.44 9.34
C LEU A 251 -0.01 -5.50 9.78
N LEU A 252 -0.40 -6.42 8.89
CA LEU A 252 -1.47 -7.40 9.08
C LEU A 252 -0.97 -8.80 9.47
N HIS A 253 0.26 -9.13 9.07
CA HIS A 253 0.83 -10.48 9.22
C HIS A 253 2.21 -10.47 9.89
N HIS A 254 2.44 -9.51 10.80
CA HIS A 254 3.74 -9.23 11.40
C HIS A 254 4.43 -10.45 12.04
N GLN A 255 3.66 -11.29 12.75
CA GLN A 255 4.19 -12.48 13.40
C GLN A 255 4.75 -13.45 12.35
N THR A 256 4.01 -13.68 11.27
CA THR A 256 4.45 -14.53 10.17
C THR A 256 5.63 -13.92 9.42
N PHE A 257 5.63 -12.61 9.17
CA PHE A 257 6.78 -11.93 8.56
C PHE A 257 8.03 -12.12 9.41
N THR A 258 7.93 -11.89 10.73
CA THR A 258 9.04 -12.04 11.67
C THR A 258 9.55 -13.48 11.71
N GLU A 259 8.66 -14.48 11.72
CA GLU A 259 9.06 -15.88 11.70
C GLU A 259 9.82 -16.24 10.41
N ARG A 260 9.30 -15.85 9.26
CA ARG A 260 9.98 -16.07 7.97
C ARG A 260 11.32 -15.33 7.89
N ALA A 261 11.39 -14.10 8.40
CA ALA A 261 12.60 -13.30 8.44
C ALA A 261 13.73 -13.92 9.29
N ARG A 262 13.42 -14.76 10.29
CA ARG A 262 14.46 -15.46 11.08
C ARG A 262 15.30 -16.43 10.24
N GLN A 263 14.70 -16.98 9.18
CA GLN A 263 15.31 -18.00 8.33
C GLN A 263 15.65 -17.48 6.92
N ASN A 264 15.17 -16.29 6.57
CA ASN A 264 15.39 -15.67 5.27
C ASN A 264 15.97 -14.25 5.45
N SER A 265 17.24 -14.08 5.05
CA SER A 265 17.96 -12.81 5.21
C SER A 265 17.41 -11.69 4.31
N VAL A 266 16.82 -12.02 3.16
CA VAL A 266 16.17 -11.06 2.27
C VAL A 266 14.93 -10.48 2.94
N LEU A 267 14.06 -11.34 3.47
CA LEU A 267 12.89 -10.92 4.25
C LEU A 267 13.28 -10.17 5.51
N ALA A 268 14.37 -10.53 6.19
CA ALA A 268 14.88 -9.78 7.34
C ALA A 268 15.28 -8.35 6.98
N MET A 269 15.92 -8.12 5.83
CA MET A 269 16.25 -6.78 5.36
C MET A 269 15.01 -5.96 5.04
N LYS A 270 14.01 -6.56 4.37
CA LYS A 270 12.72 -5.90 4.09
C LYS A 270 12.00 -5.51 5.37
N LEU A 271 11.87 -6.44 6.31
CA LEU A 271 11.26 -6.22 7.61
C LEU A 271 11.94 -5.07 8.37
N LYS A 272 13.28 -5.05 8.39
CA LYS A 272 14.05 -3.99 9.04
C LYS A 272 13.81 -2.62 8.40
N TRP A 273 13.75 -2.56 7.07
CA TRP A 273 13.46 -1.31 6.36
C TRP A 273 12.06 -0.82 6.74
N LEU A 274 11.05 -1.68 6.73
CA LEU A 274 9.67 -1.32 7.08
C LEU A 274 9.57 -0.82 8.54
N GLN A 275 10.23 -1.48 9.48
CA GLN A 275 10.30 -1.03 10.88
C GLN A 275 10.96 0.35 11.04
N THR A 276 11.81 0.74 10.10
CA THR A 276 12.54 2.03 10.14
C THR A 276 11.73 3.15 9.51
N PHE A 277 11.04 2.87 8.39
CA PHE A 277 10.43 3.90 7.56
C PHE A 277 8.91 3.96 7.66
N LEU A 278 8.21 2.86 7.95
CA LEU A 278 6.76 2.92 8.07
C LEU A 278 6.35 3.68 9.35
N PRO A 279 5.32 4.54 9.25
CA PRO A 279 4.84 5.40 10.32
C PRO A 279 4.04 4.68 11.40
N VAL A 280 3.85 3.36 11.26
CA VAL A 280 2.89 2.56 11.99
C VAL A 280 3.57 1.33 12.56
N GLN A 281 3.23 0.98 13.80
CA GLN A 281 3.67 -0.25 14.42
C GLN A 281 2.60 -1.35 14.26
N PRO A 282 2.99 -2.63 14.18
CA PRO A 282 2.12 -3.74 13.82
C PRO A 282 1.11 -4.17 14.91
N VAL A 283 0.89 -3.35 15.94
CA VAL A 283 0.06 -3.68 17.11
C VAL A 283 -1.45 -3.76 16.77
N HIS A 284 -1.81 -3.51 15.51
CA HIS A 284 -3.19 -3.29 15.09
C HIS A 284 -3.84 -4.48 14.37
N SER A 285 -3.18 -5.64 14.39
CA SER A 285 -3.75 -6.88 13.83
C SER A 285 -3.19 -8.13 14.49
N VAL A 286 -3.96 -9.20 14.44
CA VAL A 286 -3.47 -10.55 14.74
C VAL A 286 -3.69 -11.41 13.49
N THR A 287 -2.61 -12.03 13.04
CA THR A 287 -2.64 -13.01 11.95
C THR A 287 -3.53 -14.18 12.36
N ALA A 288 -4.58 -14.47 11.59
CA ALA A 288 -5.42 -15.63 11.86
C ALA A 288 -4.75 -16.94 11.40
N ASP A 289 -3.88 -16.85 10.39
CA ASP A 289 -3.26 -17.99 9.74
C ASP A 289 -1.83 -18.24 10.23
N THR A 290 -1.52 -19.50 10.55
CA THR A 290 -0.14 -19.93 10.79
C THR A 290 0.56 -20.19 9.46
N TRP A 291 1.85 -19.86 9.38
CA TRP A 291 2.67 -20.20 8.22
C TRP A 291 2.68 -21.71 7.99
N ASN A 292 2.20 -22.15 6.83
CA ASN A 292 2.11 -23.56 6.45
C ASN A 292 3.22 -23.98 5.46
N GLY A 293 4.21 -23.11 5.20
CA GLY A 293 5.26 -23.35 4.21
C GLY A 293 4.90 -22.96 2.78
N GLN A 294 3.66 -22.57 2.49
CA GLN A 294 3.22 -22.19 1.16
C GLN A 294 3.15 -20.67 1.00
N LEU A 295 3.80 -20.15 -0.03
CA LEU A 295 3.77 -18.74 -0.35
C LEU A 295 2.38 -18.35 -0.88
N PRO A 296 1.66 -17.41 -0.24
CA PRO A 296 0.40 -16.93 -0.77
C PRO A 296 0.66 -16.15 -2.06
N TRP A 297 -0.27 -16.21 -3.02
CA TRP A 297 -0.17 -15.37 -4.21
C TRP A 297 -0.35 -13.88 -3.86
N ASP A 298 -1.29 -13.55 -2.98
CA ASP A 298 -1.73 -12.19 -2.73
C ASP A 298 -1.94 -11.99 -1.23
N ALA A 299 -1.20 -11.06 -0.62
CA ALA A 299 -1.25 -10.82 0.81
C ALA A 299 -2.59 -10.23 1.24
N THR A 300 -3.28 -9.48 0.36
CA THR A 300 -4.56 -8.81 0.68
C THR A 300 -5.71 -9.78 0.94
N LYS A 301 -5.53 -11.07 0.60
CA LYS A 301 -6.52 -12.14 0.80
C LYS A 301 -6.30 -12.97 2.06
N LEU A 302 -5.22 -12.73 2.79
CA LEU A 302 -4.90 -13.49 3.99
C LEU A 302 -5.83 -13.09 5.15
N ALA A 303 -6.19 -14.06 5.99
CA ALA A 303 -7.10 -13.80 7.09
C ALA A 303 -6.37 -13.10 8.24
N TYR A 304 -7.03 -12.09 8.81
CA TYR A 304 -6.54 -11.34 9.96
C TYR A 304 -7.70 -10.84 10.81
N THR A 305 -7.40 -10.48 12.05
CA THR A 305 -8.34 -9.74 12.91
C THR A 305 -7.86 -8.31 13.06
N TRP A 306 -8.67 -7.33 12.65
CA TRP A 306 -8.39 -5.91 12.83
C TRP A 306 -8.68 -5.49 14.27
N GLN A 307 -7.71 -4.85 14.93
CA GLN A 307 -7.87 -4.27 16.26
C GLN A 307 -7.86 -2.75 16.15
N ASN A 308 -9.03 -2.12 16.32
CA ASN A 308 -9.20 -0.68 16.12
C ASN A 308 -8.30 0.12 17.08
N PRO A 309 -7.38 0.99 16.59
CA PRO A 309 -6.50 1.79 17.44
C PRO A 309 -7.25 2.73 18.39
N SER A 310 -8.47 3.16 18.03
CA SER A 310 -9.30 4.02 18.88
C SER A 310 -9.86 3.30 20.11
N MET A 311 -9.91 1.96 20.10
CA MET A 311 -10.30 1.16 21.28
C MET A 311 -9.12 0.81 22.19
N VAL A 312 -7.88 0.86 21.68
CA VAL A 312 -6.67 0.55 22.45
C VAL A 312 -6.21 1.75 23.27
N ALA A 313 -6.50 2.98 22.83
CA ALA A 313 -6.22 4.20 23.61
C ALA A 313 -7.17 4.41 24.83
N GLY A 314 -8.07 3.46 25.09
CA GLY A 314 -9.06 3.50 26.17
C GLY A 314 -8.97 2.33 27.17
N GLN A 315 -7.86 1.57 27.19
CA GLN A 315 -7.57 0.53 28.18
C GLN A 315 -6.28 0.83 28.94
#